data_AF-A0AAP8T1W4-F1
#
_entry.id   AF-A0AAP8T1W4-F1
#
_cell.length_a   1.000
_cell.length_b   1.000
_cell.length_c   1.000
_cell.angle_alpha   90.00
_cell.angle_beta   90.00
_cell.angle_gamma   90.00
#
_symmetry.space_group_name_H-M   'P 1'
#
loop_
_entity.id
_entity.type
_entity.pdbx_description
1 polymer ?
#
loop_
_entity_poly.entity_id
_entity_poly.type
_entity_poly.pdbx_seq_one_letter_code
_entity_poly.pdbx_strand_id
1 'polypeptide(L)'
;LLDAQATRAVLAARLQSLCQGVSGVRVELLERLQAFLEHDILPLIPEEGSVGASGDLTPLSYVAATLSGEREVMFRGERRQAAD
;
A
#
# COMPACT_ATOMS: atom_id res chain seq x y z
N LEU A 1 -11.79 -5.58 -6.15
CA LEU A 1 -10.43 -5.06 -5.87
C LEU A 1 -10.54 -3.56 -6.01
N LEU A 2 -9.93 -2.79 -5.12
CA LEU A 2 -9.95 -1.34 -5.24
C LEU A 2 -9.45 -0.93 -6.63
N ASP A 3 -10.08 0.09 -7.21
CA ASP A 3 -9.57 0.66 -8.44
C ASP A 3 -8.21 1.35 -8.22
N ALA A 4 -7.56 1.74 -9.33
CA ALA A 4 -6.24 2.35 -9.27
C ALA A 4 -6.24 3.67 -8.48
N GLN A 5 -7.32 4.45 -8.57
CA GLN A 5 -7.42 5.74 -7.90
C GLN A 5 -7.54 5.56 -6.38
N ALA A 6 -8.41 4.65 -5.93
CA ALA A 6 -8.59 4.30 -4.55
C ALA A 6 -7.30 3.68 -3.96
N THR A 7 -6.61 2.81 -4.73
CA THR A 7 -5.34 2.22 -4.29
C THR A 7 -4.26 3.28 -4.08
N ARG A 8 -4.13 4.25 -5.00
CA ARG A 8 -3.24 5.42 -4.80
C ARG A 8 -3.63 6.24 -3.58
N ALA A 9 -4.93 6.45 -3.36
CA ALA A 9 -5.41 7.19 -2.19
C ALA A 9 -5.04 6.47 -0.88
N VAL A 10 -5.15 5.14 -0.82
CA VAL A 10 -4.72 4.35 0.35
C VAL A 10 -3.22 4.51 0.61
N LEU A 11 -2.38 4.39 -0.43
CA LEU A 11 -0.93 4.56 -0.30
C LEU A 11 -0.57 5.98 0.15
N ALA A 12 -1.16 7.01 -0.47
CA ALA A 12 -0.90 8.41 -0.15
C ALA A 12 -1.38 8.78 1.27
N ALA A 13 -2.57 8.35 1.67
CA ALA A 13 -3.09 8.57 3.02
C ALA A 13 -2.20 7.91 4.06
N ARG A 14 -1.71 6.69 3.78
CA ARG A 14 -0.79 5.99 4.69
C ARG A 14 0.56 6.68 4.79
N LEU A 15 1.15 7.10 3.66
CA LEU A 15 2.40 7.85 3.63
C LEU A 15 2.27 9.15 4.43
N GLN A 16 1.23 9.96 4.16
CA GLN A 16 0.97 11.21 4.88
C GLN A 16 0.86 10.97 6.39
N SER A 17 0.11 9.94 6.80
CA SER A 17 -0.10 9.62 8.20
C SER A 17 1.23 9.29 8.89
N LEU A 18 2.09 8.51 8.25
CA LEU A 18 3.39 8.12 8.80
C LEU A 18 4.41 9.28 8.81
N CYS A 19 4.35 10.20 7.85
CA CYS A 19 5.21 11.40 7.80
C CYS A 19 5.01 12.36 8.97
N GLN A 20 3.95 12.21 9.77
CA GLN A 20 3.75 13.01 10.99
C GLN A 20 4.77 12.69 12.10
N GLY A 21 5.52 11.59 11.97
CA GLY A 21 6.63 11.26 12.89
C GLY A 21 6.20 10.68 14.24
N VAL A 22 4.90 10.38 14.43
CA VAL A 22 4.35 9.84 15.69
C VAL A 22 4.16 8.32 15.70
N SER A 23 4.54 7.63 14.62
CA SER A 23 4.34 6.17 14.47
C SER A 23 5.60 5.33 14.67
N GLY A 24 6.78 5.94 14.84
CA GLY A 24 8.03 5.22 15.10
C GLY A 24 8.52 4.31 13.96
N VAL A 25 8.11 4.58 12.72
CA VAL A 25 8.55 3.80 11.55
C VAL A 25 9.90 4.28 11.02
N ARG A 26 10.60 3.39 10.32
CA ARG A 26 11.84 3.68 9.61
C ARG A 26 11.59 4.60 8.42
N VAL A 27 12.53 5.49 8.11
CA VAL A 27 12.44 6.42 6.96
C VAL A 27 12.36 5.66 5.64
N GLU A 28 13.07 4.54 5.54
CA GLU A 28 13.09 3.67 4.37
C GLU A 28 11.69 3.11 4.04
N LEU A 29 10.80 3.00 5.02
CA LEU A 29 9.40 2.63 4.77
C LEU A 29 8.65 3.74 4.03
N LEU A 30 8.89 5.00 4.42
CA LEU A 30 8.29 6.17 3.77
C LEU A 30 8.79 6.30 2.34
N GLU A 31 10.10 6.12 2.12
CA GLU A 31 10.73 6.15 0.80
C GLU A 31 10.16 5.07 -0.13
N ARG A 32 9.91 3.85 0.38
CA ARG A 32 9.28 2.78 -0.40
C ARG A 32 7.82 3.08 -0.75
N LEU A 33 7.04 3.61 0.20
CA LEU A 33 5.67 4.04 -0.06
C LEU A 33 5.62 5.17 -1.10
N GLN A 34 6.56 6.12 -1.02
CA GLN A 34 6.73 7.16 -2.01
C GLN A 34 7.09 6.58 -3.39
N ALA A 35 8.03 5.62 -3.45
CA ALA A 35 8.41 4.98 -4.70
C ALA A 35 7.24 4.21 -5.35
N PHE A 36 6.38 3.56 -4.54
CA PHE A 36 5.17 2.92 -5.06
C PHE A 36 4.23 3.92 -5.72
N LEU A 37 4.06 5.11 -5.13
CA LEU A 37 3.25 6.18 -5.71
C LEU A 37 3.89 6.77 -6.96
N GLU A 38 5.20 7.08 -6.91
CA GLU A 38 5.96 7.69 -8.01
C GLU A 38 6.00 6.79 -9.26
N HIS A 39 6.08 5.48 -9.07
CA HIS A 39 6.15 4.51 -10.16
C HIS A 39 4.83 3.82 -10.48
N ASP A 40 3.72 4.23 -9.84
CA ASP A 40 2.40 3.65 -10.01
C ASP A 40 2.41 2.11 -9.81
N ILE A 41 3.10 1.67 -8.75
CA ILE A 41 3.13 0.28 -8.29
C ILE A 41 1.97 0.12 -7.30
N LEU A 42 0.90 -0.55 -7.74
CA LEU A 42 -0.38 -0.54 -7.05
C LEU A 42 -0.69 -1.92 -6.44
N PRO A 43 -0.66 -2.09 -5.10
CA PRO A 43 -1.05 -3.34 -4.47
C PRO A 43 -2.47 -3.77 -4.86
N LEU A 44 -2.70 -5.06 -5.08
CA LEU A 44 -4.04 -5.59 -5.37
C LEU A 44 -4.85 -5.73 -4.07
N ILE A 45 -5.49 -4.64 -3.63
CA ILE A 45 -6.22 -4.56 -2.36
C ILE A 45 -7.69 -5.00 -2.55
N PRO A 46 -8.20 -5.97 -1.77
CA PRO A 46 -9.63 -6.32 -1.77
C PRO A 46 -10.52 -5.18 -1.25
N GLU A 47 -11.72 -5.03 -1.81
CA GLU A 47 -12.71 -4.02 -1.38
C GLU A 47 -13.47 -4.43 -0.11
N GLU A 48 -13.52 -5.73 0.16
CA GLU A 48 -14.29 -6.31 1.26
C GLU A 48 -13.37 -7.04 2.25
N GLY A 49 -13.86 -7.22 3.49
CA GLY A 49 -13.17 -8.00 4.53
C GLY A 49 -12.54 -7.18 5.65
N SER A 50 -12.60 -5.85 5.59
CA SER A 50 -12.38 -4.99 6.78
C SER A 50 -13.70 -4.76 7.50
N VAL A 51 -13.68 -4.75 8.83
CA VAL A 51 -14.82 -4.33 9.66
C VAL A 51 -14.58 -2.98 10.36
N GLY A 52 -13.43 -2.34 10.11
CA GLY A 52 -13.08 -1.01 10.63
C GLY A 52 -12.86 -0.89 12.14
N ALA A 53 -13.11 -1.95 12.93
CA ALA A 53 -13.07 -1.90 14.40
C ALA A 53 -11.69 -1.57 15.00
N SER A 54 -10.60 -1.89 14.30
CA SER A 54 -9.21 -1.58 14.69
C SER A 54 -8.49 -0.79 13.58
N GLY A 55 -9.27 0.01 12.84
CA GLY A 55 -8.85 0.58 11.56
C GLY A 55 -8.91 -0.44 10.42
N ASP A 56 -8.34 -0.07 9.27
CA ASP A 56 -8.41 -0.86 8.03
C ASP A 56 -7.28 -1.88 7.91
N LEU A 57 -7.17 -2.75 8.93
CA LEU A 57 -6.09 -3.73 9.03
C LEU A 57 -6.03 -4.66 7.81
N THR A 58 -7.19 -5.17 7.34
CA THR A 58 -7.24 -6.08 6.19
C THR A 58 -6.66 -5.41 4.94
N PRO A 59 -7.13 -4.24 4.47
CA PRO A 59 -6.51 -3.50 3.37
C PRO A 59 -5.03 -3.16 3.58
N LEU A 60 -4.66 -2.63 4.76
CA LEU A 60 -3.29 -2.20 5.02
C LEU A 60 -2.31 -3.38 5.11
N SER A 61 -2.77 -4.58 5.44
CA SER A 61 -1.93 -5.79 5.40
C SER A 61 -1.47 -6.14 3.98
N TYR A 62 -2.27 -5.83 2.95
CA TYR A 62 -1.87 -6.05 1.56
C TYR A 62 -0.78 -5.07 1.13
N VAL A 63 -0.87 -3.82 1.58
CA VAL A 63 0.20 -2.82 1.40
C VAL A 63 1.48 -3.27 2.11
N ALA A 64 1.39 -3.73 3.36
CA ALA A 64 2.55 -4.19 4.11
C ALA A 64 3.23 -5.42 3.47
N ALA A 65 2.43 -6.38 3.00
CA ALA A 65 2.92 -7.58 2.32
C ALA A 65 3.64 -7.23 1.00
N THR A 66 3.06 -6.36 0.17
CA THR A 66 3.71 -5.89 -1.09
C THR A 66 4.99 -5.12 -0.85
N LEU A 67 5.06 -4.27 0.19
CA LEU A 67 6.31 -3.61 0.60
C LEU A 67 7.39 -4.58 1.12
N SER A 68 6.98 -5.81 1.47
CA SER A 68 7.86 -6.90 1.89
C SER A 68 8.24 -7.84 0.74
N GLY A 69 7.79 -7.56 -0.49
CA GLY A 69 8.01 -8.41 -1.67
C GLY A 69 7.03 -9.58 -1.79
N GLU A 70 6.00 -9.63 -0.94
CA GLU A 70 4.94 -10.63 -1.02
C GLU A 70 3.73 -10.11 -1.79
N ARG A 71 2.87 -11.03 -2.27
CA ARG A 71 1.64 -10.71 -3.02
C ARG A 71 1.92 -9.98 -4.34
N GLU A 72 0.81 -9.68 -5.01
CA GLU A 72 0.79 -9.09 -6.34
C GLU A 72 0.50 -7.60 -6.32
N VAL A 73 1.08 -6.91 -7.29
CA VAL A 73 0.84 -5.51 -7.62
C VAL A 73 0.38 -5.40 -9.07
N MET A 74 -0.40 -4.37 -9.38
CA MET A 74 -0.61 -3.89 -10.72
C MET A 74 0.53 -2.92 -11.05
N PHE A 75 1.31 -3.21 -12.09
CA PHE A 75 2.37 -2.36 -12.58
C PHE A 75 2.30 -2.29 -14.10
N ARG A 76 2.20 -1.06 -14.65
CA ARG A 76 2.09 -0.81 -16.09
C ARG A 76 0.98 -1.60 -16.80
N GLY A 77 -0.13 -1.83 -16.11
CA GLY A 77 -1.29 -2.56 -16.64
C GLY A 77 -1.20 -4.09 -16.51
N GLU A 78 -0.12 -4.61 -15.92
CA GLU A 78 0.09 -6.04 -15.72
C GLU A 78 0.15 -6.39 -14.23
N ARG A 79 -0.35 -7.58 -13.88
CA ARG A 79 -0.18 -8.15 -12.53
C ARG A 79 1.20 -8.77 -12.42
N ARG A 80 1.98 -8.39 -11.41
CA ARG A 80 3.32 -8.91 -11.14
C ARG A 80 3.46 -9.24 -9.65
N GLN A 81 4.36 -10.16 -9.30
CA GLN A 81 4.73 -10.32 -7.89
C GLN A 81 5.48 -9.08 -7.43
N ALA A 82 5.27 -8.65 -6.18
CA ALA A 82 5.91 -7.45 -5.65
C ALA A 82 7.45 -7.58 -5.56
N ALA A 83 7.98 -8.80 -5.64
CA ALA A 83 9.41 -9.08 -5.67
C ALA A 83 10.07 -8.90 -7.06
N ASP A 84 9.29 -8.80 -8.15
CA ASP A 84 9.78 -8.75 -9.54
C ASP A 84 9.96 -7.32 -10.09
#